data_AF-A0A2N2ME23-F1
#
_entry.id   AF-A0A2N2ME23-F1
#
_cell.length_a   1.000
_cell.length_b   1.000
_cell.length_c   1.000
_cell.angle_alpha   90.00
_cell.angle_beta   90.00
_cell.angle_gamma   90.00
#
_symmetry.space_group_name_H-M   'P 1'
#
loop_
_entity.id
_entity.type
_entity.pdbx_description
1 polymer ?
#
loop_
_entity_poly.entity_id
_entity_poly.type
_entity_poly.pdbx_seq_one_letter_code
_entity_poly.pdbx_strand_id
1 'polypeptide(L)'
;MPKKPSTPPSRGRCPKRSTTSAACSNWPSPARIKKKACAPSLKNENQPGRGNSRVWEYNDLILAFQELKLNNKAVVAHASLRAFGQVTGGADSIATALMYSMGAVIMPTHTYKTMITPASGPANNAVNYSRAQAWNRLAEPFDPNMPADVMMGVVPESLRQRPQASRSMHPILSFAGVNAGKILQTQTLENPFAPLMEIANADGWVVLLGVDHTANTAIHLGEKLASRKQFTRWALTENGTVTCPGFPGCSAGFEALEPALRPHTVVIQVGQAAIRAMPMRMVIVQTMQAIKKDPLALLCDRADCERCAAVREGLKN
;
A
#
# COMPACT_ATOMS: atom_id res chain seq x y z
N MET A 1 -62.53 31.29 -11.90
CA MET A 1 -62.72 29.83 -11.91
C MET A 1 -61.86 29.22 -13.01
N PRO A 2 -61.19 28.08 -12.77
CA PRO A 2 -59.75 28.13 -12.49
C PRO A 2 -58.84 27.69 -13.64
N LYS A 3 -57.65 28.31 -13.66
CA LYS A 3 -56.49 28.00 -14.50
C LYS A 3 -56.02 26.56 -14.24
N LYS A 4 -55.81 25.80 -15.33
CA LYS A 4 -55.18 24.46 -15.29
C LYS A 4 -53.77 24.56 -14.68
N PRO A 5 -53.40 23.72 -13.69
CA PRO A 5 -52.04 23.67 -13.20
C PRO A 5 -51.12 22.97 -14.20
N SER A 6 -49.98 23.61 -14.44
CA SER A 6 -48.85 23.15 -15.24
C SER A 6 -48.28 21.82 -14.72
N THR A 7 -48.04 20.91 -15.65
CA THR A 7 -47.28 19.66 -15.46
C THR A 7 -45.88 19.91 -14.90
N PRO A 8 -45.41 19.15 -13.90
CA PRO A 8 -44.04 19.26 -13.41
C PRO A 8 -43.05 18.63 -14.41
N PRO A 9 -41.82 19.17 -14.55
CA PRO A 9 -40.82 18.58 -15.43
C PRO A 9 -40.37 17.23 -14.88
N SER A 10 -40.24 16.27 -15.79
CA SER A 10 -39.77 14.91 -15.57
C SER A 10 -38.46 14.88 -14.78
N ARG A 11 -38.44 14.06 -13.72
CA ARG A 11 -37.21 13.69 -12.99
C ARG A 11 -36.22 13.08 -13.98
N GLY A 12 -35.20 13.84 -14.36
CA GLY A 12 -34.05 13.35 -15.09
C GLY A 12 -33.38 12.25 -14.27
N ARG A 13 -33.30 11.04 -14.84
CA ARG A 13 -32.52 9.93 -14.30
C ARG A 13 -31.09 10.39 -14.09
N CYS A 14 -30.63 10.32 -12.85
CA CYS A 14 -29.22 10.37 -12.52
C CYS A 14 -28.54 9.19 -13.25
N PRO A 15 -27.54 9.41 -14.13
CA PRO A 15 -26.86 8.30 -14.77
C PRO A 15 -26.06 7.57 -13.69
N LYS A 16 -26.39 6.29 -13.48
CA LYS A 16 -25.56 5.36 -12.71
C LYS A 16 -24.18 5.32 -13.36
N ARG A 17 -23.19 6.03 -12.81
CA ARG A 17 -21.78 5.84 -13.15
C ARG A 17 -21.34 4.49 -12.58
N SER A 18 -21.44 3.44 -13.39
CA SER A 18 -20.63 2.23 -13.21
C SER A 18 -19.28 2.46 -13.87
N THR A 19 -18.31 2.97 -13.13
CA THR A 19 -16.93 3.15 -13.63
C THR A 19 -15.95 2.48 -12.67
N THR A 20 -15.86 1.16 -12.72
CA THR A 20 -14.76 0.44 -12.04
C THR A 20 -14.20 -0.77 -12.80
N SER A 21 -14.88 -1.36 -13.80
CA SER A 21 -14.31 -2.54 -14.51
C SER A 21 -13.62 -2.23 -15.83
N ALA A 22 -13.94 -1.13 -16.52
CA ALA A 22 -13.44 -0.86 -17.87
C ALA A 22 -12.00 -0.30 -17.94
N ALA A 23 -11.43 0.15 -16.82
CA ALA A 23 -10.13 0.83 -16.82
C ALA A 23 -8.92 -0.10 -16.94
N CYS A 24 -9.03 -1.38 -16.52
CA CYS A 24 -7.91 -2.31 -16.50
C CYS A 24 -7.81 -3.20 -17.75
N SER A 25 -8.88 -3.35 -18.54
CA SER A 25 -8.92 -4.25 -19.70
C SER A 25 -8.09 -3.76 -20.91
N ASN A 26 -7.65 -2.49 -20.89
CA ASN A 26 -6.95 -1.85 -22.02
C ASN A 26 -5.51 -1.44 -21.70
N TRP A 27 -4.90 -1.95 -20.63
CA TRP A 27 -3.49 -1.66 -20.36
C TRP A 27 -2.58 -2.37 -21.36
N PRO A 28 -1.77 -1.64 -22.16
CA PRO A 28 -0.79 -2.28 -23.03
C PRO A 28 0.23 -3.05 -22.17
N SER A 29 0.75 -4.15 -22.71
CA SER A 29 1.81 -4.91 -22.03
C SER A 29 3.00 -3.98 -21.75
N PRO A 30 3.46 -3.84 -20.50
CA PRO A 30 4.61 -2.98 -20.21
C PRO A 30 5.83 -3.51 -20.97
N ALA A 31 6.64 -2.58 -21.49
CA ALA A 31 7.87 -2.93 -22.19
C ALA A 31 8.72 -3.85 -21.31
N ARG A 32 9.22 -4.97 -21.88
CA ARG A 32 10.15 -5.86 -21.16
C ARG A 32 11.29 -5.01 -20.61
N ILE A 33 11.49 -5.07 -19.28
CA ILE A 33 12.70 -4.54 -18.66
C ILE A 33 13.86 -5.29 -19.32
N LYS A 34 14.64 -4.59 -20.16
CA LYS A 34 15.82 -5.19 -20.78
C LYS A 34 16.74 -5.59 -19.64
N LYS A 35 16.95 -6.90 -19.46
CA LYS A 35 17.98 -7.44 -18.57
C LYS A 35 19.32 -6.87 -19.02
N LYS A 36 19.77 -5.78 -18.39
CA LYS A 36 21.19 -5.50 -18.33
C LYS A 36 21.73 -6.39 -17.22
N ALA A 37 22.89 -7.00 -17.45
CA ALA A 37 23.62 -7.75 -16.44
C ALA A 37 23.58 -6.97 -15.11
N CYS A 38 23.40 -7.68 -13.98
CA CYS A 38 23.55 -7.08 -12.66
C CYS A 38 24.74 -6.13 -12.70
N ALA A 39 24.51 -4.87 -12.35
CA ALA A 39 25.61 -3.96 -12.08
C ALA A 39 26.54 -4.63 -11.06
N PRO A 40 27.85 -4.36 -11.10
CA PRO A 40 28.76 -4.98 -10.14
C PRO A 40 28.21 -4.70 -8.75
N SER A 41 27.94 -5.75 -7.98
CA SER A 41 27.71 -5.59 -6.55
C SER A 41 28.86 -4.74 -6.03
N LEU A 42 28.57 -3.73 -5.22
CA LEU A 42 29.59 -3.12 -4.37
C LEU A 42 30.29 -4.30 -3.67
N LYS A 43 31.52 -4.60 -4.08
CA LYS A 43 32.19 -5.84 -3.69
C LYS A 43 32.43 -5.79 -2.19
N ASN A 44 32.00 -6.85 -1.50
CA ASN A 44 32.45 -7.14 -0.15
C ASN A 44 33.94 -7.51 -0.21
N GLU A 45 34.82 -6.57 0.11
CA GLU A 45 36.16 -6.90 0.57
C GLU A 45 36.06 -7.36 2.03
N ASN A 46 35.87 -8.66 2.24
CA ASN A 46 35.99 -9.28 3.56
C ASN A 46 37.41 -9.84 3.72
N GLN A 47 38.25 -9.17 4.50
CA GLN A 47 39.34 -9.81 5.24
C GLN A 47 38.80 -10.32 6.59
N PRO A 48 39.25 -11.48 7.10
CA PRO A 48 38.76 -12.03 8.35
C PRO A 48 39.47 -11.37 9.54
N GLY A 49 38.82 -10.39 10.16
CA GLY A 49 39.28 -9.77 11.40
C GLY A 49 38.20 -8.91 12.06
N ARG A 50 37.77 -9.30 13.27
CA ARG A 50 36.91 -8.57 14.24
C ARG A 50 35.82 -7.69 13.60
N GLY A 51 34.62 -8.28 13.46
CA GLY A 51 33.49 -7.76 12.69
C GLY A 51 33.03 -6.35 13.05
N ASN A 52 33.58 -5.37 12.33
CA ASN A 52 33.05 -4.02 12.30
C ASN A 52 31.95 -3.99 11.23
N SER A 53 30.68 -3.97 11.65
CA SER A 53 29.56 -3.85 10.72
C SER A 53 29.68 -2.52 9.97
N ARG A 54 29.78 -2.55 8.63
CA ARG A 54 29.76 -1.33 7.81
C ARG A 54 28.56 -0.47 8.20
N VAL A 55 28.82 0.80 8.49
CA VAL A 55 27.78 1.81 8.69
C VAL A 55 27.46 2.42 7.32
N TRP A 56 26.18 2.48 6.97
CA TRP A 56 25.72 3.07 5.72
C TRP A 56 25.47 4.56 5.89
N GLU A 57 26.03 5.36 4.99
CA GLU A 57 25.82 6.80 4.98
C GLU A 57 24.74 7.21 3.98
N TYR A 58 24.25 8.45 4.11
CA TYR A 58 23.28 9.03 3.20
C TYR A 58 23.71 8.92 1.72
N ASN A 59 24.99 9.16 1.41
CA ASN A 59 25.50 9.09 0.04
C ASN A 59 25.47 7.67 -0.52
N ASP A 60 25.73 6.64 0.30
CA ASP A 60 25.61 5.24 -0.14
C ASP A 60 24.17 4.92 -0.54
N LEU A 61 23.19 5.40 0.25
CA LEU A 61 21.77 5.20 -0.02
C LEU A 61 21.33 5.90 -1.32
N ILE A 62 21.81 7.12 -1.56
CA ILE A 62 21.54 7.86 -2.80
C ILE A 62 22.06 7.10 -4.01
N LEU A 63 23.32 6.65 -3.98
CA LEU A 63 23.92 5.92 -5.09
C LEU A 63 23.11 4.63 -5.38
N ALA A 64 22.78 3.88 -4.33
CA ALA A 64 21.97 2.67 -4.46
C ALA A 64 20.57 2.94 -5.04
N PHE A 65 19.91 4.03 -4.63
CA PHE A 65 18.56 4.35 -5.14
C PHE A 65 18.59 4.92 -6.56
N GLN A 66 19.63 5.66 -6.94
CA GLN A 66 19.79 6.17 -8.31
C GLN A 66 19.99 5.06 -9.34
N GLU A 67 20.62 3.95 -8.95
CA GLU A 67 20.73 2.75 -9.78
C GLU A 67 19.37 2.17 -10.22
N LEU A 68 18.29 2.43 -9.44
CA LEU A 68 16.93 2.04 -9.81
C LEU A 68 16.37 2.84 -11.00
N LYS A 69 16.93 4.04 -11.28
CA LYS A 69 16.53 4.94 -12.38
C LYS A 69 15.06 5.38 -12.30
N LEU A 70 14.63 5.75 -11.10
CA LEU A 70 13.25 6.13 -10.77
C LEU A 70 13.09 7.62 -10.43
N ASN A 71 14.10 8.44 -10.74
CA ASN A 71 14.15 9.89 -10.46
C ASN A 71 12.97 10.70 -11.05
N ASN A 72 12.31 10.18 -12.08
CA ASN A 72 11.13 10.81 -12.70
C ASN A 72 9.85 9.98 -12.51
N LYS A 73 9.84 9.05 -11.55
CA LYS A 73 8.73 8.12 -11.32
C LYS A 73 8.09 8.33 -9.96
N ALA A 74 6.77 8.13 -9.92
CA ALA A 74 6.03 8.01 -8.66
C ALA A 74 6.22 6.60 -8.11
N VAL A 75 6.47 6.50 -6.81
CA VAL A 75 6.69 5.22 -6.12
C VAL A 75 5.86 5.12 -4.85
N VAL A 76 5.37 3.91 -4.57
CA VAL A 76 5.01 3.51 -3.20
C VAL A 76 6.18 2.73 -2.61
N ALA A 77 6.63 3.14 -1.44
CA ALA A 77 7.74 2.51 -0.74
C ALA A 77 7.28 1.83 0.57
N HIS A 78 7.89 0.68 0.85
CA HIS A 78 7.74 -0.06 2.10
C HIS A 78 9.14 -0.35 2.63
N ALA A 79 9.41 -0.09 3.91
CA ALA A 79 10.78 -0.15 4.42
C ALA A 79 10.89 -0.76 5.81
N SER A 80 11.96 -1.52 6.02
CA SER A 80 12.43 -1.96 7.32
C SER A 80 13.83 -1.40 7.56
N LEU A 81 13.95 -0.40 8.45
CA LEU A 81 15.26 0.17 8.81
C LEU A 81 16.21 -0.93 9.34
N ARG A 82 15.68 -1.88 10.12
CA ARG A 82 16.46 -2.97 10.70
C ARG A 82 17.20 -3.81 9.65
N ALA A 83 16.63 -3.98 8.46
CA ALA A 83 17.25 -4.77 7.40
C ALA A 83 18.57 -4.15 6.87
N PHE A 84 18.75 -2.84 7.02
CA PHE A 84 19.96 -2.14 6.57
C PHE A 84 21.12 -2.25 7.57
N GLY A 85 20.88 -2.77 8.78
CA GLY A 85 21.87 -2.73 9.86
C GLY A 85 22.04 -1.32 10.41
N GLN A 86 23.28 -0.85 10.53
CA GLN A 86 23.58 0.50 11.02
C GLN A 86 23.53 1.50 9.85
N VAL A 87 22.69 2.52 9.98
CA VAL A 87 22.58 3.65 9.05
C VAL A 87 22.83 4.94 9.83
N THR A 88 23.83 5.72 9.43
CA THR A 88 24.05 7.06 9.99
C THR A 88 22.82 7.91 9.70
N GLY A 89 22.22 8.52 10.74
CA GLY A 89 20.96 9.26 10.63
C GLY A 89 19.69 8.40 10.60
N GLY A 90 19.82 7.07 10.61
CA GLY A 90 18.72 6.14 10.79
C GLY A 90 17.61 6.27 9.74
N ALA A 91 16.36 6.33 10.20
CA ALA A 91 15.18 6.43 9.35
C ALA A 91 15.18 7.71 8.49
N ASP A 92 15.72 8.81 9.04
CA ASP A 92 15.79 10.11 8.39
C ASP A 92 16.57 10.02 7.08
N SER A 93 17.73 9.39 7.11
CA SER A 93 18.59 9.22 5.94
C SER A 93 17.96 8.37 4.84
N ILE A 94 17.23 7.31 5.20
CA ILE A 94 16.47 6.52 4.21
C ILE A 94 15.35 7.34 3.58
N ALA A 95 14.57 8.06 4.41
CA ALA A 95 13.47 8.90 3.91
C ALA A 95 13.98 10.03 3.00
N THR A 96 15.05 10.73 3.41
CA THR A 96 15.68 11.78 2.59
C THR A 96 16.23 11.21 1.29
N ALA A 97 16.89 10.05 1.35
CA ALA A 97 17.46 9.45 0.15
C ALA A 97 16.39 9.02 -0.86
N LEU A 98 15.26 8.49 -0.38
CA LEU A 98 14.09 8.20 -1.22
C LEU A 98 13.52 9.48 -1.85
N MET A 99 13.32 10.54 -1.07
CA MET A 99 12.79 11.82 -1.57
C MET A 99 13.68 12.43 -2.67
N TYR A 100 15.00 12.31 -2.53
CA TYR A 100 15.95 12.85 -3.51
C TYR A 100 16.04 12.01 -4.78
N SER A 101 15.87 10.69 -4.66
CA SER A 101 16.15 9.75 -5.76
C SER A 101 14.93 9.41 -6.62
N MET A 102 13.75 9.89 -6.25
CA MET A 102 12.45 9.52 -6.85
C MET A 102 11.68 10.78 -7.25
N GLY A 103 10.83 10.66 -8.28
CA GLY A 103 10.01 11.81 -8.73
C GLY A 103 8.92 12.18 -7.72
N ALA A 104 8.25 11.17 -7.18
CA ALA A 104 7.31 11.30 -6.06
C ALA A 104 7.35 10.03 -5.20
N VAL A 105 7.23 10.18 -3.89
CA VAL A 105 7.25 9.05 -2.94
C VAL A 105 6.02 9.11 -2.07
N ILE A 106 5.32 7.98 -1.94
CA ILE A 106 4.35 7.76 -0.87
C ILE A 106 4.74 6.52 -0.06
N MET A 107 4.40 6.51 1.23
CA MET A 107 4.50 5.36 2.10
C MET A 107 3.19 5.20 2.89
N PRO A 108 2.75 3.96 3.18
CA PRO A 108 1.59 3.76 4.05
C PRO A 108 1.88 4.31 5.45
N THR A 109 0.93 5.08 5.97
CA THR A 109 0.94 5.61 7.34
C THR A 109 -0.36 5.25 8.02
N HIS A 110 -0.70 3.96 8.00
CA HIS A 110 -1.95 3.46 8.58
C HIS A 110 -2.07 3.85 10.06
N THR A 111 -3.31 3.95 10.55
CA THR A 111 -3.64 4.42 11.91
C THR A 111 -4.70 3.51 12.51
N TYR A 112 -4.35 2.26 12.80
CA TYR A 112 -5.32 1.27 13.30
C TYR A 112 -5.94 1.64 14.64
N LYS A 113 -5.27 2.48 15.44
CA LYS A 113 -5.81 3.06 16.68
C LYS A 113 -7.04 3.96 16.49
N THR A 114 -7.37 4.36 15.26
CA THR A 114 -8.63 5.10 15.00
C THR A 114 -9.81 4.16 14.83
N MET A 115 -9.56 2.85 14.68
CA MET A 115 -10.59 1.88 14.39
C MET A 115 -11.51 1.69 15.58
N ILE A 116 -12.80 1.71 15.30
CA ILE A 116 -13.86 1.35 16.22
C ILE A 116 -14.75 0.30 15.57
N THR A 117 -15.47 -0.45 16.40
CA THR A 117 -16.39 -1.49 15.95
C THR A 117 -17.77 -1.24 16.55
N PRO A 118 -18.82 -1.08 15.73
CA PRO A 118 -20.19 -0.95 16.24
C PRO A 118 -20.67 -2.23 16.92
N ALA A 119 -21.78 -2.16 17.67
CA ALA A 119 -22.34 -3.34 18.36
C ALA A 119 -22.81 -4.45 17.39
N SER A 120 -23.15 -4.08 16.16
CA SER A 120 -23.53 -4.99 15.08
C SER A 120 -23.04 -4.47 13.73
N GLY A 121 -22.96 -5.35 12.74
CA GLY A 121 -22.58 -5.00 11.39
C GLY A 121 -22.75 -6.17 10.42
N PRO A 122 -22.19 -6.07 9.20
CA PRO A 122 -22.36 -7.10 8.18
C PRO A 122 -21.88 -8.48 8.63
N ALA A 123 -22.64 -9.52 8.27
CA ALA A 123 -22.19 -10.90 8.42
C ALA A 123 -20.94 -11.17 7.58
N ASN A 124 -20.14 -12.17 7.99
CA ASN A 124 -18.90 -12.55 7.31
C ASN A 124 -17.96 -11.34 7.04
N ASN A 125 -17.74 -10.49 8.05
CA ASN A 125 -16.91 -9.27 7.94
C ASN A 125 -15.54 -9.38 8.64
N ALA A 126 -15.16 -10.60 9.06
CA ALA A 126 -13.92 -10.87 9.80
C ALA A 126 -13.71 -9.92 10.99
N VAL A 127 -14.76 -9.78 11.78
CA VAL A 127 -14.82 -9.01 13.04
C VAL A 127 -15.72 -9.76 13.99
N ASN A 128 -15.24 -9.97 15.21
CA ASN A 128 -16.09 -10.38 16.32
C ASN A 128 -16.67 -9.14 17.02
N TYR A 129 -17.91 -8.76 16.67
CA TYR A 129 -18.54 -7.52 17.13
C TYR A 129 -18.67 -7.41 18.65
N SER A 130 -18.91 -8.52 19.36
CA SER A 130 -19.05 -8.51 20.83
C SER A 130 -17.71 -8.31 21.52
N ARG A 131 -16.66 -8.99 21.06
CA ARG A 131 -15.29 -8.84 21.62
C ARG A 131 -14.66 -7.51 21.27
N ALA A 132 -14.99 -6.95 20.10
CA ALA A 132 -14.41 -5.71 19.62
C ALA A 132 -14.79 -4.47 20.44
N GLN A 133 -15.92 -4.50 21.17
CA GLN A 133 -16.40 -3.35 21.96
C GLN A 133 -15.40 -2.87 23.01
N ALA A 134 -14.65 -3.78 23.63
CA ALA A 134 -13.68 -3.40 24.67
C ALA A 134 -12.55 -2.52 24.09
N TRP A 135 -12.16 -2.76 22.84
CA TRP A 135 -11.07 -2.03 22.17
C TRP A 135 -11.47 -0.61 21.76
N ASN A 136 -12.77 -0.33 21.60
CA ASN A 136 -13.25 1.02 21.25
C ASN A 136 -12.84 2.08 22.28
N ARG A 137 -12.60 1.69 23.54
CA ARG A 137 -12.17 2.61 24.62
C ARG A 137 -10.76 3.15 24.43
N LEU A 138 -9.95 2.47 23.63
CA LEU A 138 -8.57 2.88 23.31
C LEU A 138 -8.49 3.65 21.98
N ALA A 139 -9.62 3.82 21.30
CA ALA A 139 -9.64 4.48 20.02
C ALA A 139 -9.47 5.99 20.17
N GLU A 140 -8.69 6.58 19.28
CA GLU A 140 -8.51 8.03 19.21
C GLU A 140 -9.07 8.56 17.89
N PRO A 141 -9.67 9.77 17.87
CA PRO A 141 -10.05 10.42 16.63
C PRO A 141 -8.85 10.54 15.68
N PHE A 142 -9.06 10.28 14.40
CA PHE A 142 -8.04 10.52 13.39
C PHE A 142 -7.66 12.00 13.33
N ASP A 143 -6.37 12.27 13.51
CA ASP A 143 -5.71 13.55 13.25
C ASP A 143 -4.58 13.27 12.23
N PRO A 144 -4.47 13.99 11.10
CA PRO A 144 -3.38 13.80 10.15
C PRO A 144 -1.98 13.95 10.75
N ASN A 145 -1.84 14.65 11.89
CA ASN A 145 -0.59 14.84 12.64
C ASN A 145 -0.25 13.68 13.58
N MET A 146 -1.20 12.78 13.86
CA MET A 146 -0.95 11.64 14.75
C MET A 146 0.11 10.70 14.15
N PRO A 147 0.90 10.00 14.98
CA PRO A 147 1.88 9.04 14.49
C PRO A 147 1.24 7.93 13.65
N ALA A 148 1.98 7.45 12.65
CA ALA A 148 1.63 6.20 11.98
C ALA A 148 1.69 5.02 12.97
N ASP A 149 0.93 3.98 12.68
CA ASP A 149 0.97 2.73 13.42
C ASP A 149 2.38 2.13 13.40
N VAL A 150 2.83 1.60 14.53
CA VAL A 150 4.18 1.04 14.70
C VAL A 150 4.48 -0.09 13.70
N MET A 151 3.45 -0.78 13.21
CA MET A 151 3.57 -1.83 12.20
C MET A 151 4.01 -1.29 10.83
N MET A 152 3.87 0.02 10.56
CA MET A 152 4.37 0.66 9.34
C MET A 152 5.88 0.86 9.38
N GLY A 153 6.48 0.87 10.57
CA GLY A 153 7.89 1.13 10.80
C GLY A 153 8.23 2.62 10.92
N VAL A 154 9.49 2.89 11.29
CA VAL A 154 9.97 4.25 11.60
C VAL A 154 10.24 5.13 10.37
N VAL A 155 10.41 4.53 9.19
CA VAL A 155 10.73 5.27 7.95
C VAL A 155 9.50 6.02 7.40
N PRO A 156 8.30 5.42 7.28
CA PRO A 156 7.09 6.18 6.94
C PRO A 156 6.79 7.32 7.91
N GLU A 157 7.03 7.13 9.21
CA GLU A 157 6.83 8.18 10.20
C GLU A 157 7.83 9.33 10.02
N SER A 158 9.11 9.02 9.77
CA SER A 158 10.11 10.04 9.44
C SER A 158 9.76 10.81 8.15
N LEU A 159 9.24 10.13 7.12
CA LEU A 159 8.75 10.78 5.90
C LEU A 159 7.56 11.70 6.19
N ARG A 160 6.58 11.25 6.99
CA ARG A 160 5.37 12.01 7.34
C ARG A 160 5.69 13.32 8.04
N GLN A 161 6.74 13.34 8.88
CA GLN A 161 7.15 14.51 9.65
C GLN A 161 7.94 15.55 8.84
N ARG A 162 8.21 15.30 7.55
CA ARG A 162 8.92 16.27 6.71
C ARG A 162 8.07 17.50 6.43
N PRO A 163 8.66 18.71 6.43
CA PRO A 163 7.93 19.93 6.08
C PRO A 163 7.27 19.90 4.69
N GLN A 164 7.86 19.17 3.74
CA GLN A 164 7.34 19.03 2.37
C GLN A 164 6.35 17.85 2.22
N ALA A 165 6.15 17.05 3.26
CA ALA A 165 5.24 15.92 3.20
C ALA A 165 3.79 16.37 3.36
N SER A 166 2.91 15.64 2.68
CA SER A 166 1.47 15.70 2.88
C SER A 166 0.95 14.30 3.21
N ARG A 167 -0.20 14.23 3.86
CA ARG A 167 -0.87 12.98 4.22
C ARG A 167 -2.28 12.97 3.66
N SER A 168 -2.71 11.82 3.15
CA SER A 168 -4.10 11.62 2.76
C SER A 168 -5.01 11.44 3.99
N MET A 169 -6.31 11.67 3.80
CA MET A 169 -7.26 11.82 4.93
C MET A 169 -8.05 10.54 5.27
N HIS A 170 -7.72 9.38 4.68
CA HIS A 170 -8.40 8.15 5.08
C HIS A 170 -8.00 7.77 6.52
N PRO A 171 -8.95 7.65 7.46
CA PRO A 171 -8.63 7.62 8.90
C PRO A 171 -7.93 6.34 9.36
N ILE A 172 -8.02 5.25 8.59
CA ILE A 172 -7.36 3.96 8.86
C ILE A 172 -6.16 3.70 7.94
N LEU A 173 -6.30 3.95 6.64
CA LEU A 173 -5.40 3.50 5.58
C LEU A 173 -4.68 4.66 4.89
N SER A 174 -4.39 5.75 5.61
CA SER A 174 -3.71 6.92 5.02
C SER A 174 -2.31 6.60 4.50
N PHE A 175 -1.85 7.44 3.57
CA PHE A 175 -0.50 7.47 3.04
C PHE A 175 0.11 8.84 3.32
N ALA A 176 1.41 8.89 3.59
CA ALA A 176 2.17 10.14 3.61
C ALA A 176 3.13 10.17 2.43
N GLY A 177 3.43 11.35 1.90
CA GLY A 177 4.30 11.46 0.74
C GLY A 177 4.77 12.85 0.39
N VAL A 178 5.82 12.90 -0.41
CA VAL A 178 6.49 14.10 -0.91
C VAL A 178 6.36 14.13 -2.43
N ASN A 179 6.12 15.31 -2.98
CA ASN A 179 5.81 15.53 -4.41
C ASN A 179 4.60 14.70 -4.90
N ALA A 180 3.73 14.28 -3.99
CA ALA A 180 2.65 13.33 -4.25
C ALA A 180 1.25 13.89 -3.94
N GLY A 181 1.09 15.21 -3.76
CA GLY A 181 -0.16 15.82 -3.31
C GLY A 181 -1.38 15.42 -4.16
N LYS A 182 -1.26 15.44 -5.49
CA LYS A 182 -2.33 15.00 -6.40
C LYS A 182 -2.68 13.52 -6.23
N ILE A 183 -1.68 12.66 -6.05
CA ILE A 183 -1.85 11.22 -5.82
C ILE A 183 -2.59 10.97 -4.51
N LEU A 184 -2.18 11.65 -3.43
CA LEU A 184 -2.76 11.48 -2.10
C LEU A 184 -4.21 11.98 -2.02
N GLN A 185 -4.54 13.06 -2.74
CA GLN A 185 -5.89 13.62 -2.81
C GLN A 185 -6.90 12.71 -3.51
N THR A 186 -6.45 11.70 -4.26
CA THR A 186 -7.37 10.72 -4.88
C THR A 186 -8.02 9.79 -3.85
N GLN A 187 -7.47 9.68 -2.64
CA GLN A 187 -7.96 8.76 -1.62
C GLN A 187 -9.31 9.20 -1.05
N THR A 188 -10.30 8.31 -1.10
CA THR A 188 -11.59 8.48 -0.42
C THR A 188 -11.86 7.32 0.52
N LEU A 189 -12.91 7.41 1.35
CA LEU A 189 -13.36 6.31 2.21
C LEU A 189 -13.73 5.06 1.40
N GLU A 190 -14.34 5.25 0.23
CA GLU A 190 -14.77 4.18 -0.68
C GLU A 190 -13.62 3.60 -1.52
N ASN A 191 -12.58 4.40 -1.73
CA ASN A 191 -11.44 4.04 -2.55
C ASN A 191 -10.13 4.25 -1.79
N PRO A 192 -9.86 3.45 -0.75
CA PRO A 192 -8.66 3.60 0.08
C PRO A 192 -7.36 3.39 -0.72
N PHE A 193 -7.39 2.62 -1.81
CA PHE A 193 -6.23 2.35 -2.66
C PHE A 193 -6.19 3.19 -3.94
N ALA A 194 -7.00 4.26 -4.06
CA ALA A 194 -6.93 5.17 -5.21
C ALA A 194 -5.52 5.77 -5.44
N PRO A 195 -4.73 6.14 -4.40
CA PRO A 195 -3.36 6.59 -4.59
C PRO A 195 -2.48 5.57 -5.34
N LEU A 196 -2.65 4.27 -5.05
CA LEU A 196 -1.91 3.21 -5.72
C LEU A 196 -2.38 3.06 -7.17
N MET A 197 -3.69 3.16 -7.44
CA MET A 197 -4.19 3.15 -8.82
C MET A 197 -3.62 4.33 -9.62
N GLU A 198 -3.54 5.52 -9.04
CA GLU A 198 -2.95 6.70 -9.70
C GLU A 198 -1.47 6.49 -10.03
N ILE A 199 -0.69 5.92 -9.10
CA ILE A 199 0.71 5.55 -9.36
C ILE A 199 0.80 4.52 -10.49
N ALA A 200 -0.07 3.50 -10.52
CA ALA A 200 -0.09 2.51 -11.58
C ALA A 200 -0.44 3.12 -12.95
N ASN A 201 -1.38 4.06 -12.99
CA ASN A 201 -1.76 4.79 -14.21
C ASN A 201 -0.60 5.63 -14.75
N ALA A 202 0.20 6.22 -13.87
CA ALA A 202 1.39 7.03 -14.20
C ALA A 202 2.67 6.21 -14.50
N ASP A 203 2.56 4.91 -14.78
CA ASP A 203 3.70 3.99 -14.98
C ASP A 203 4.69 4.02 -13.80
N GLY A 204 4.15 4.12 -12.58
CA GLY A 204 4.87 4.14 -11.33
C GLY A 204 5.22 2.75 -10.79
N TRP A 205 5.94 2.75 -9.66
CA TRP A 205 6.65 1.57 -9.17
C TRP A 205 6.33 1.27 -7.70
N VAL A 206 6.52 0.01 -7.32
CA VAL A 206 6.62 -0.41 -5.92
C VAL A 206 8.10 -0.59 -5.59
N VAL A 207 8.52 -0.07 -4.43
CA VAL A 207 9.88 -0.25 -3.88
C VAL A 207 9.78 -0.90 -2.50
N LEU A 208 10.37 -2.08 -2.34
CA LEU A 208 10.48 -2.81 -1.09
C LEU A 208 11.91 -2.72 -0.58
N LEU A 209 12.12 -2.02 0.54
CA LEU A 209 13.41 -1.76 1.15
C LEU A 209 13.61 -2.68 2.36
N GLY A 210 14.24 -3.84 2.14
CA GLY A 210 14.49 -4.81 3.20
C GLY A 210 13.22 -5.46 3.77
N VAL A 211 12.16 -5.50 2.97
CA VAL A 211 10.88 -6.17 3.26
C VAL A 211 10.48 -7.04 2.07
N ASP A 212 9.48 -7.88 2.28
CA ASP A 212 8.93 -8.78 1.27
C ASP A 212 7.51 -8.44 0.84
N HIS A 213 6.93 -9.30 0.00
CA HIS A 213 5.61 -9.03 -0.55
C HIS A 213 4.51 -9.03 0.52
N THR A 214 4.74 -9.58 1.72
CA THR A 214 3.79 -9.47 2.84
C THR A 214 3.58 -8.02 3.30
N ALA A 215 4.51 -7.10 2.97
CA ALA A 215 4.38 -5.67 3.19
C ALA A 215 3.84 -4.89 1.98
N ASN A 216 3.71 -5.53 0.80
CA ASN A 216 3.40 -4.85 -0.46
C ASN A 216 1.90 -4.55 -0.60
N THR A 217 1.49 -3.34 -0.20
CA THR A 217 0.09 -2.91 -0.23
C THR A 217 -0.52 -2.87 -1.64
N ALA A 218 0.28 -2.78 -2.71
CA ALA A 218 -0.23 -2.80 -4.08
C ALA A 218 -0.87 -4.15 -4.47
N ILE A 219 -0.54 -5.24 -3.76
CA ILE A 219 -1.20 -6.54 -3.95
C ILE A 219 -2.67 -6.45 -3.51
N HIS A 220 -3.00 -5.71 -2.44
CA HIS A 220 -4.40 -5.50 -2.04
C HIS A 220 -5.21 -4.74 -3.11
N LEU A 221 -4.59 -3.83 -3.86
CA LEU A 221 -5.24 -3.22 -5.02
C LEU A 221 -5.54 -4.28 -6.09
N GLY A 222 -4.59 -5.17 -6.39
CA GLY A 222 -4.79 -6.31 -7.28
C GLY A 222 -5.91 -7.25 -6.82
N GLU A 223 -5.98 -7.55 -5.52
CA GLU A 223 -7.08 -8.32 -4.91
C GLU A 223 -8.43 -7.64 -5.13
N LYS A 224 -8.53 -6.32 -4.85
CA LYS A 224 -9.75 -5.53 -5.06
C LYS A 224 -10.21 -5.59 -6.52
N LEU A 225 -9.28 -5.43 -7.47
CA LEU A 225 -9.56 -5.47 -8.91
C LEU A 225 -9.94 -6.88 -9.41
N ALA A 226 -9.45 -7.93 -8.75
CA ALA A 226 -9.87 -9.31 -8.96
C ALA A 226 -11.20 -9.66 -8.26
N SER A 227 -11.95 -8.66 -7.77
CA SER A 227 -13.20 -8.83 -7.04
C SER A 227 -13.08 -9.70 -5.78
N ARG A 228 -11.88 -9.79 -5.18
CA ARG A 228 -11.72 -10.46 -3.91
C ARG A 228 -12.51 -9.74 -2.83
N LYS A 229 -13.16 -10.52 -1.96
CA LYS A 229 -13.90 -10.01 -0.80
C LYS A 229 -13.08 -8.98 -0.03
N GLN A 230 -13.67 -7.80 0.15
CA GLN A 230 -13.18 -6.73 1.00
C GLN A 230 -14.05 -6.63 2.24
N PHE A 231 -13.56 -5.89 3.23
CA PHE A 231 -14.21 -5.75 4.53
C PHE A 231 -14.65 -4.31 4.78
N THR A 232 -15.60 -4.16 5.70
CA THR A 232 -16.01 -2.85 6.23
C THR A 232 -15.38 -2.67 7.60
N ARG A 233 -14.78 -1.50 7.82
CA ARG A 233 -14.33 -1.03 9.12
C ARG A 233 -14.97 0.31 9.43
N TRP A 234 -14.80 0.78 10.66
CA TRP A 234 -15.25 2.09 11.10
C TRP A 234 -14.10 2.78 11.79
N ALA A 235 -14.06 4.10 11.69
CA ALA A 235 -13.05 4.89 12.32
C ALA A 235 -13.67 6.07 13.07
N LEU A 236 -13.05 6.40 14.19
CA LEU A 236 -13.33 7.62 14.91
C LEU A 236 -12.60 8.78 14.23
N THR A 237 -13.32 9.87 14.01
CA THR A 237 -12.80 11.15 13.51
C THR A 237 -13.28 12.25 14.45
N GLU A 238 -12.75 13.47 14.31
CA GLU A 238 -13.22 14.62 15.10
C GLU A 238 -14.72 14.90 14.88
N ASN A 239 -15.25 14.55 13.71
CA ASN A 239 -16.67 14.72 13.36
C ASN A 239 -17.52 13.49 13.70
N GLY A 240 -16.98 12.56 14.48
CA GLY A 240 -17.65 11.33 14.88
C GLY A 240 -17.21 10.11 14.06
N THR A 241 -18.06 9.09 14.05
CA THR A 241 -17.75 7.78 13.43
C THR A 241 -18.02 7.80 11.93
N VAL A 242 -17.06 7.34 11.14
CA VAL A 242 -17.23 7.14 9.70
C VAL A 242 -17.12 5.65 9.33
N THR A 243 -17.83 5.25 8.28
CA THR A 243 -17.69 3.91 7.70
C THR A 243 -16.58 3.91 6.66
N CYS A 244 -15.67 2.94 6.74
CA CYS A 244 -14.54 2.73 5.84
C CYS A 244 -14.73 1.38 5.11
N PRO A 245 -15.43 1.35 3.96
CA PRO A 245 -15.52 0.17 3.14
C PRO A 245 -14.19 -0.11 2.39
N GLY A 246 -14.04 -1.29 1.82
CA GLY A 246 -12.86 -1.62 1.00
C GLY A 246 -11.60 -1.89 1.82
N PHE A 247 -11.73 -2.23 3.10
CA PHE A 247 -10.62 -2.65 3.95
C PHE A 247 -10.07 -4.01 3.47
N PRO A 248 -8.74 -4.17 3.37
CA PRO A 248 -8.15 -5.35 2.73
C PRO A 248 -8.16 -6.61 3.60
N GLY A 249 -7.80 -7.74 2.97
CA GLY A 249 -7.59 -9.04 3.61
C GLY A 249 -6.31 -9.14 4.44
N CYS A 250 -5.84 -10.36 4.65
CA CYS A 250 -4.53 -10.62 5.25
C CYS A 250 -3.46 -10.64 4.15
N SER A 251 -2.26 -10.12 4.43
CA SER A 251 -1.14 -10.10 3.49
C SER A 251 -0.13 -11.23 3.69
N ALA A 252 -0.31 -12.10 4.68
CA ALA A 252 0.69 -13.10 5.04
C ALA A 252 0.96 -14.16 3.95
N GLY A 253 0.04 -14.35 3.00
CA GLY A 253 0.25 -15.24 1.85
C GLY A 253 0.87 -14.57 0.61
N PHE A 254 1.24 -13.28 0.68
CA PHE A 254 1.63 -12.50 -0.50
C PHE A 254 2.98 -12.88 -1.09
N GLU A 255 3.87 -13.49 -0.31
CA GLU A 255 5.17 -13.94 -0.83
C GLU A 255 5.04 -15.05 -1.87
N ALA A 256 3.88 -15.71 -1.96
CA ALA A 256 3.57 -16.64 -3.05
C ALA A 256 3.63 -15.99 -4.46
N LEU A 257 3.57 -14.65 -4.58
CA LEU A 257 3.74 -13.95 -5.84
C LEU A 257 5.19 -13.77 -6.30
N GLU A 258 6.18 -13.96 -5.42
CA GLU A 258 7.59 -13.70 -5.73
C GLU A 258 8.06 -14.41 -7.01
N PRO A 259 7.77 -15.71 -7.27
CA PRO A 259 8.19 -16.36 -8.52
C PRO A 259 7.65 -15.69 -9.79
N ALA A 260 6.44 -15.14 -9.73
CA ALA A 260 5.80 -14.47 -10.86
C ALA A 260 6.30 -13.02 -11.05
N LEU A 261 6.71 -12.36 -9.96
CA LEU A 261 7.19 -10.98 -9.99
C LEU A 261 8.69 -10.87 -10.24
N ARG A 262 9.49 -11.86 -9.82
CA ARG A 262 10.95 -11.88 -9.98
C ARG A 262 11.44 -11.50 -11.38
N PRO A 263 10.85 -11.96 -12.50
CA PRO A 263 11.30 -11.55 -13.84
C PRO A 263 11.15 -10.05 -14.14
N HIS A 264 10.34 -9.34 -13.35
CA HIS A 264 10.02 -7.92 -13.48
C HIS A 264 10.65 -7.06 -12.38
N THR A 265 11.44 -7.66 -11.50
CA THR A 265 12.02 -6.99 -10.33
C THR A 265 13.48 -6.63 -10.59
N VAL A 266 13.82 -5.37 -10.35
CA VAL A 266 15.21 -4.91 -10.19
C VAL A 266 15.59 -5.10 -8.72
N VAL A 267 16.74 -5.72 -8.47
CA VAL A 267 17.24 -5.96 -7.11
C VAL A 267 18.58 -5.27 -6.94
N ILE A 268 18.71 -4.48 -5.87
CA ILE A 268 19.95 -3.84 -5.43
C ILE A 268 20.21 -4.27 -3.99
N GLN A 269 21.47 -4.53 -3.65
CA GLN A 269 21.86 -4.94 -2.31
C GLN A 269 22.57 -3.80 -1.59
N VAL A 270 22.06 -3.43 -0.41
CA VAL A 270 22.71 -2.48 0.52
C VAL A 270 22.89 -3.20 1.85
N GLY A 271 24.10 -3.71 2.08
CA GLY A 271 24.41 -4.53 3.25
C GLY A 271 23.56 -5.80 3.23
N GLN A 272 22.75 -5.98 4.27
CA GLN A 272 21.82 -7.11 4.35
C GLN A 272 20.43 -6.79 3.76
N ALA A 273 20.15 -5.52 3.45
CA ALA A 273 18.88 -5.12 2.86
C ALA A 273 18.87 -5.37 1.35
N ALA A 274 17.97 -6.23 0.90
CA ALA A 274 17.58 -6.29 -0.50
C ALA A 274 16.56 -5.17 -0.79
N ILE A 275 16.91 -4.30 -1.74
CA ILE A 275 16.01 -3.30 -2.30
C ILE A 275 15.43 -3.88 -3.59
N ARG A 276 14.12 -4.14 -3.59
CA ARG A 276 13.39 -4.66 -4.75
C ARG A 276 12.51 -3.56 -5.33
N ALA A 277 12.69 -3.25 -6.61
CA ALA A 277 11.83 -2.33 -7.33
C ALA A 277 11.15 -3.03 -8.51
N MET A 278 9.84 -2.83 -8.66
CA MET A 278 9.06 -3.45 -9.73
C MET A 278 7.94 -2.51 -10.22
N PRO A 279 7.58 -2.56 -11.51
CA PRO A 279 6.47 -1.78 -12.03
C PRO A 279 5.17 -2.14 -11.31
N MET A 280 4.43 -1.14 -10.82
CA MET A 280 3.22 -1.39 -10.03
C MET A 280 2.16 -2.15 -10.84
N ARG A 281 2.07 -1.87 -12.14
CA ARG A 281 1.18 -2.62 -13.05
C ARG A 281 1.47 -4.12 -13.06
N MET A 282 2.74 -4.54 -12.95
CA MET A 282 3.07 -5.97 -12.91
C MET A 282 2.61 -6.61 -11.61
N VAL A 283 2.71 -5.91 -10.48
CA VAL A 283 2.16 -6.40 -9.19
C VAL A 283 0.66 -6.64 -9.30
N ILE A 284 -0.07 -5.67 -9.85
CA ILE A 284 -1.53 -5.76 -10.04
C ILE A 284 -1.89 -6.92 -10.98
N VAL A 285 -1.27 -6.97 -12.17
CA VAL A 285 -1.57 -8.00 -13.18
C VAL A 285 -1.27 -9.40 -12.67
N GLN A 286 -0.10 -9.62 -12.04
CA GLN A 286 0.25 -10.94 -11.51
C GLN A 286 -0.66 -11.36 -10.36
N THR A 287 -1.08 -10.41 -9.51
CA THR A 287 -2.08 -10.67 -8.47
C THR A 287 -3.39 -11.13 -9.08
N MET A 288 -3.93 -10.38 -10.05
CA MET A 288 -5.20 -10.72 -10.70
C MET A 288 -5.13 -12.07 -11.43
N GLN A 289 -4.00 -12.36 -12.09
CA GLN A 289 -3.78 -13.64 -12.77
C GLN A 289 -3.72 -14.81 -11.78
N ALA A 290 -3.03 -14.65 -10.65
CA ALA A 290 -2.98 -15.66 -9.60
C ALA A 290 -4.39 -15.98 -9.07
N ILE A 291 -5.18 -14.95 -8.74
CA ILE A 291 -6.54 -15.10 -8.21
C ILE A 291 -7.50 -15.67 -9.25
N LYS A 292 -7.36 -15.28 -10.52
CA LYS A 292 -8.17 -15.84 -11.62
C LYS A 292 -7.88 -17.33 -11.82
N LYS A 293 -6.61 -17.74 -11.68
CA LYS A 293 -6.19 -19.14 -11.80
C LYS A 293 -6.64 -19.98 -10.60
N ASP A 294 -6.51 -19.43 -9.41
CA ASP A 294 -6.92 -20.05 -8.15
C ASP A 294 -7.53 -18.97 -7.24
N PRO A 295 -8.86 -18.99 -7.02
CA PRO A 295 -9.53 -18.04 -6.13
C PRO A 295 -9.01 -18.05 -4.69
N LEU A 296 -8.33 -19.13 -4.26
CA LEU A 296 -7.70 -19.25 -2.93
C LEU A 296 -6.26 -18.75 -2.89
N ALA A 297 -5.66 -18.41 -4.03
CA ALA A 297 -4.28 -17.92 -4.10
C ALA A 297 -4.07 -16.73 -3.14
N LEU A 298 -2.89 -16.66 -2.54
CA LEU A 298 -2.44 -15.58 -1.64
C LEU A 298 -3.12 -15.53 -0.25
N LEU A 299 -4.07 -16.42 0.04
CA LEU A 299 -4.58 -16.59 1.39
C LEU A 299 -3.52 -17.28 2.27
N CYS A 300 -3.39 -16.88 3.53
CA CYS A 300 -2.49 -17.56 4.46
C CYS A 300 -3.11 -18.83 5.02
N ASP A 301 -2.28 -19.78 5.45
CA ASP A 301 -2.72 -21.09 5.94
C ASP A 301 -3.09 -21.11 7.44
N ARG A 302 -3.00 -19.97 8.11
CA ARG A 302 -3.33 -19.88 9.54
C ARG A 302 -4.82 -20.11 9.78
N ALA A 303 -5.14 -21.08 10.63
CA ALA A 303 -6.51 -21.43 10.99
C ALA A 303 -7.25 -20.32 11.75
N ASP A 304 -6.51 -19.48 12.49
CA ASP A 304 -7.04 -18.36 13.28
C ASP A 304 -7.20 -17.06 12.46
N CYS A 305 -6.88 -17.09 11.15
CA CYS A 305 -7.00 -15.90 10.31
C CYS A 305 -8.43 -15.65 9.86
N GLU A 306 -9.19 -14.89 10.66
CA GLU A 306 -10.60 -14.54 10.38
C GLU A 306 -10.80 -13.92 8.98
N ARG A 307 -9.85 -13.09 8.50
CA ARG A 307 -9.95 -12.46 7.17
C ARG A 307 -9.82 -13.49 6.05
N CYS A 308 -8.86 -14.43 6.14
CA CYS A 308 -8.74 -15.47 5.12
C CYS A 308 -9.88 -16.50 5.22
N ALA A 309 -10.34 -16.84 6.43
CA ALA A 309 -11.50 -17.70 6.63
C ALA A 309 -12.76 -17.12 5.98
N ALA A 310 -13.00 -15.82 6.16
CA ALA A 310 -14.12 -15.10 5.55
C ALA A 310 -14.10 -15.12 4.00
N VAL A 311 -12.91 -15.02 3.40
CA VAL A 311 -12.75 -15.17 1.93
C VAL A 311 -13.06 -16.62 1.51
N ARG A 312 -12.50 -17.62 2.21
CA ARG A 312 -12.75 -19.04 1.91
C ARG A 312 -14.23 -19.40 2.00
N GLU A 313 -14.92 -18.90 3.02
CA GLU A 313 -16.37 -19.11 3.19
C GLU A 313 -17.15 -18.48 2.03
N GLY A 314 -16.79 -17.26 1.62
CA GLY A 314 -17.45 -16.56 0.51
C GLY A 314 -17.26 -17.20 -0.86
N LEU A 315 -16.32 -18.14 -1.01
CA LEU A 315 -16.09 -18.90 -2.26
C LEU A 315 -16.86 -20.23 -2.29
N LYS A 316 -17.40 -20.69 -1.16
CA LYS A 316 -18.19 -21.94 -1.08
C LYS A 316 -19.66 -21.74 -1.46
N ASN A 317 -20.09 -20.49 -1.51
CA ASN A 317 -21.46 -20.06 -1.83
C ASN A 317 -21.53 -19.51 -3.25
#